data_AF-A0A7Y5HB37-F1
#
_entry.id   AF-A0A7Y5HB37-F1
#
_cell.length_a   1.000
_cell.length_b   1.000
_cell.length_c   1.000
_cell.angle_alpha   90.00
_cell.angle_beta   90.00
_cell.angle_gamma   90.00
#
_symmetry.space_group_name_H-M   'P 1'
#
loop_
_entity.id
_entity.type
_entity.pdbx_description
1 polymer ?
#
loop_
_entity_poly.entity_id
_entity_poly.type
_entity_poly.pdbx_seq_one_letter_code
_entity_poly.pdbx_strand_id
1 'polypeptide(L)'
;MDSSVYANKDFVAASKRWVNVYCSKDSGHGTEKVGDREMCKIHPGITCEDHISCNASAGGKFFQGTFRAPATVWCTPDGKEIGKQQGGMSAKQVIEKMAEAEKVVGPGLDSDSYVYLLEKLAAGEKATADGKVKEAVDLYAGILKAMAKNPAAKSWTEKAQGALDQLVEGAKGRIADAVAAKDAGDFAKAKELLKSVQTEFKGQPVAKDADKAMAEVTAAEKAAGKK
;
A
#
# COMPACT_ATOMS: atom_id res chain seq x y z
N MET A 1 32.94 12.68 -24.31
CA MET A 1 31.67 12.03 -24.00
C MET A 1 31.10 12.74 -22.81
N ASP A 2 29.97 13.43 -22.98
CA ASP A 2 29.25 13.94 -21.81
C ASP A 2 28.83 12.73 -20.97
N SER A 3 29.31 12.68 -19.73
CA SER A 3 28.94 11.63 -18.79
C SER A 3 27.42 11.62 -18.65
N SER A 4 26.81 10.43 -18.74
CA SER A 4 25.40 10.20 -18.44
C SER A 4 24.92 11.04 -17.25
N VAL A 5 23.71 11.62 -17.32
CA VAL A 5 23.11 12.34 -16.18
C VAL A 5 23.15 11.50 -14.91
N TYR A 6 22.99 10.19 -15.05
CA TYR A 6 23.00 9.23 -13.95
C TYR A 6 24.39 9.05 -13.29
N ALA A 7 25.46 9.48 -13.96
CA ALA A 7 26.82 9.51 -13.42
C ALA A 7 27.21 10.88 -12.82
N ASN A 8 26.36 11.91 -12.97
CA ASN A 8 26.62 13.23 -12.40
C ASN A 8 26.46 13.19 -10.86
N LYS A 9 27.47 13.67 -10.13
CA LYS A 9 27.51 13.60 -8.65
C LYS A 9 26.37 14.36 -7.98
N ASP A 10 25.96 15.49 -8.53
CA ASP A 10 24.88 16.32 -7.97
C ASP A 10 23.54 15.63 -8.17
N PHE A 11 23.32 15.02 -9.35
CA PHE A 11 22.15 14.19 -9.58
C PHE A 11 22.11 13.00 -8.62
N VAL A 12 23.22 12.27 -8.46
CA VAL A 12 23.32 11.14 -7.52
C VAL A 12 23.03 11.57 -6.07
N ALA A 13 23.46 12.77 -5.67
CA ALA A 13 23.16 13.30 -4.35
C ALA A 13 21.65 13.62 -4.20
N ALA A 14 21.05 14.28 -5.19
CA ALA A 14 19.62 14.59 -5.20
C ALA A 14 18.74 13.34 -5.27
N SER A 15 19.15 12.34 -6.05
CA SER A 15 18.37 11.13 -6.32
C SER A 15 18.19 10.23 -5.09
N LYS A 16 19.04 10.36 -4.06
CA LYS A 16 18.89 9.63 -2.79
C LYS A 16 17.59 9.91 -2.05
N ARG A 17 16.88 10.99 -2.40
CA ARG A 17 15.58 11.36 -1.83
C ARG A 17 14.40 10.77 -2.60
N TRP A 18 14.68 10.01 -3.65
CA TRP A 18 13.70 9.48 -4.59
C TRP A 18 13.92 7.99 -4.80
N VAL A 19 12.84 7.24 -4.98
CA VAL A 19 12.92 5.89 -5.55
C VAL A 19 13.06 6.06 -7.06
N ASN A 20 14.24 5.73 -7.59
CA ASN A 20 14.53 5.86 -9.01
C ASN A 20 14.33 4.51 -9.68
N VAL A 21 13.38 4.46 -10.61
CA VAL A 21 13.10 3.27 -11.39
C VAL A 21 13.57 3.50 -12.82
N TYR A 22 14.46 2.65 -13.31
CA TYR A 22 14.94 2.69 -14.68
C TYR A 22 14.44 1.47 -15.45
N CYS A 23 13.79 1.72 -16.58
CA CYS A 23 13.33 0.68 -17.48
C CYS A 23 13.68 1.04 -18.93
N SER A 24 13.85 0.00 -19.74
CA SER A 24 14.20 0.10 -21.16
C SER A 24 13.32 -0.88 -21.93
N LYS A 25 12.82 -0.46 -23.09
CA LYS A 25 12.29 -1.40 -24.08
C LYS A 25 13.50 -2.16 -24.60
N ASP A 26 13.55 -3.47 -24.36
CA ASP A 26 14.66 -4.34 -24.75
C ASP A 26 15.19 -3.94 -26.14
N SER A 27 16.40 -3.38 -26.15
CA SER A 27 16.95 -2.65 -27.29
C SER A 27 18.23 -3.29 -27.80
N GLY A 28 18.50 -4.55 -27.43
CA GLY A 28 19.70 -5.26 -27.90
C GLY A 28 21.00 -4.70 -27.33
N HIS A 29 20.95 -4.05 -26.15
CA HIS A 29 22.15 -3.66 -25.42
C HIS A 29 22.84 -4.87 -24.80
N GLY A 30 24.17 -4.82 -24.70
CA GLY A 30 24.97 -5.93 -24.20
C GLY A 30 24.52 -6.41 -22.81
N THR A 31 24.47 -7.73 -22.65
CA THR A 31 24.15 -8.38 -21.39
C THR A 31 25.36 -9.11 -20.82
N GLU A 32 25.32 -9.39 -19.52
CA GLU A 32 26.29 -10.21 -18.80
C GLU A 32 25.57 -11.28 -18.01
N LYS A 33 26.06 -12.52 -18.10
CA LYS A 33 25.50 -13.63 -17.32
C LYS A 33 26.17 -13.68 -15.95
N VAL A 34 25.38 -13.57 -14.88
CA VAL A 34 25.83 -13.68 -13.48
C VAL A 34 25.03 -14.80 -12.80
N GLY A 35 25.66 -15.97 -12.66
CA GLY A 35 24.96 -17.20 -12.26
C GLY A 35 23.90 -17.59 -13.30
N ASP A 36 22.66 -17.80 -12.84
CA ASP A 36 21.51 -18.12 -13.70
C ASP A 36 20.77 -16.88 -14.23
N ARG A 37 21.25 -15.67 -13.90
CA ARG A 37 20.59 -14.41 -14.27
C ARG A 37 21.32 -13.70 -15.40
N GLU A 38 20.54 -13.06 -16.26
CA GLU A 38 21.06 -12.16 -17.30
C GLU A 38 20.93 -10.70 -16.82
N MET A 39 22.08 -10.05 -16.67
CA MET A 39 22.21 -8.70 -16.12
C MET A 39 22.47 -7.70 -17.25
N CYS A 40 21.96 -6.48 -17.08
CA CYS A 40 22.21 -5.39 -18.00
C CYS A 40 23.65 -4.84 -17.83
N LYS A 41 24.43 -4.75 -18.91
CA LYS A 41 25.78 -4.12 -18.85
C LYS A 41 25.73 -2.60 -18.69
N ILE A 42 24.62 -1.97 -19.10
CA ILE A 42 24.46 -0.51 -19.00
C ILE A 42 24.05 -0.12 -17.58
N HIS A 43 23.26 -0.97 -16.90
CA HIS A 43 22.73 -0.72 -15.56
C HIS A 43 23.08 -1.89 -14.62
N PRO A 44 24.29 -1.85 -14.02
CA PRO A 44 24.75 -2.92 -13.15
C PRO A 44 23.78 -3.15 -11.98
N GLY A 45 23.46 -4.42 -11.70
CA GLY A 45 22.58 -4.80 -10.59
C GLY A 45 21.10 -4.95 -10.93
N ILE A 46 20.69 -4.67 -12.17
CA ILE A 46 19.32 -4.89 -12.65
C ILE A 46 19.32 -6.05 -13.68
N THR A 47 18.38 -6.99 -13.54
CA THR A 47 18.24 -8.07 -14.54
C THR A 47 17.56 -7.54 -15.81
N CYS A 48 17.84 -8.16 -16.96
CA CYS A 48 17.14 -7.80 -18.19
C CYS A 48 15.63 -8.04 -18.07
N GLU A 49 15.22 -9.08 -17.35
CA GLU A 49 13.81 -9.37 -17.05
C GLU A 49 13.14 -8.22 -16.28
N ASP A 50 13.81 -7.69 -15.24
CA ASP A 50 13.30 -6.56 -14.46
C ASP A 50 13.11 -5.31 -15.32
N HIS A 51 14.06 -5.00 -16.21
CA HIS A 51 13.93 -3.86 -17.14
C HIS A 51 12.72 -4.01 -18.06
N ILE A 52 12.52 -5.20 -18.62
CA ILE A 52 11.43 -5.48 -19.57
C ILE A 52 10.08 -5.44 -18.87
N SER A 53 9.98 -6.13 -17.74
CA SER A 53 8.75 -6.18 -16.92
C SER A 53 8.37 -4.78 -16.42
N CYS A 54 9.36 -4.02 -15.94
CA CYS A 54 9.16 -2.65 -15.52
C CYS A 54 8.75 -1.75 -16.71
N ASN A 55 9.38 -1.89 -17.87
CA ASN A 55 9.02 -1.13 -19.07
C ASN A 55 7.61 -1.48 -19.56
N ALA A 56 7.19 -2.74 -19.49
CA ALA A 56 5.82 -3.13 -19.83
C ALA A 56 4.81 -2.46 -18.90
N SER A 57 5.08 -2.47 -17.59
CA SER A 57 4.23 -1.86 -16.57
C SER A 57 4.18 -0.33 -16.69
N ALA A 58 5.35 0.32 -16.78
CA ALA A 58 5.47 1.77 -16.91
C ALA A 58 4.97 2.26 -18.28
N GLY A 59 5.23 1.49 -19.34
CA GLY A 59 4.77 1.75 -20.70
C GLY A 59 3.26 1.80 -20.79
N GLY A 60 2.57 0.78 -20.28
CA GLY A 60 1.11 0.73 -20.26
C GLY A 60 0.47 1.85 -19.43
N LYS A 61 1.16 2.32 -18.38
CA LYS A 61 0.64 3.34 -17.46
C LYS A 61 0.91 4.78 -17.90
N PHE A 62 2.15 5.10 -18.28
CA PHE A 62 2.60 6.50 -18.48
C PHE A 62 2.89 6.87 -19.93
N PHE A 63 3.14 5.87 -20.78
CA PHE A 63 3.60 6.04 -22.15
C PHE A 63 2.62 5.42 -23.16
N GLN A 64 1.37 5.84 -23.08
CA GLN A 64 0.34 5.45 -24.05
C GLN A 64 0.48 6.27 -25.34
N GLY A 65 0.42 5.61 -26.49
CA GLY A 65 0.57 6.23 -27.81
C GLY A 65 2.02 6.56 -28.18
N THR A 66 2.22 7.63 -28.96
CA THR A 66 3.55 8.05 -29.41
C THR A 66 4.30 8.76 -28.28
N PHE A 67 5.46 8.25 -27.89
CA PHE A 67 6.35 8.90 -26.94
C PHE A 67 7.80 8.90 -27.45
N ARG A 68 8.61 9.85 -26.98
CA ARG A 68 10.03 9.97 -27.31
C ARG A 68 10.89 9.55 -26.12
N ALA A 69 11.81 8.61 -26.37
CA ALA A 69 12.85 8.23 -25.41
C ALA A 69 14.10 9.14 -25.53
N PRO A 70 14.87 9.36 -24.44
CA PRO A 70 14.54 8.97 -23.07
C PRO A 70 13.35 9.78 -22.53
N ALA A 71 12.64 9.26 -21.54
CA ALA A 71 11.56 9.97 -20.87
C ALA A 71 11.66 9.76 -19.36
N THR A 72 11.39 10.82 -18.60
CA THR A 72 11.37 10.81 -17.14
C THR A 72 9.96 11.14 -16.67
N VAL A 73 9.45 10.35 -15.74
CA VAL A 73 8.15 10.56 -15.11
C VAL A 73 8.37 10.70 -13.61
N TRP A 74 7.81 11.76 -13.03
CA TRP A 74 7.74 11.95 -11.59
C TRP A 74 6.36 11.51 -11.13
N CYS A 75 6.32 10.71 -10.07
CA CYS A 75 5.09 10.18 -9.51
C CYS A 75 5.01 10.44 -8.00
N THR A 76 3.80 10.56 -7.48
CA THR A 76 3.54 10.42 -6.05
C THR A 76 3.74 8.98 -5.58
N PRO A 77 3.87 8.72 -4.26
CA PRO A 77 4.06 7.37 -3.72
C PRO A 77 2.94 6.35 -4.07
N ASP A 78 1.72 6.81 -4.30
CA ASP A 78 0.59 5.99 -4.77
C ASP A 78 0.58 5.79 -6.30
N GLY A 79 1.61 6.30 -6.99
CA GLY A 79 1.85 6.08 -8.41
C GLY A 79 1.06 7.01 -9.34
N LYS A 80 0.54 8.14 -8.87
CA LYS A 80 -0.07 9.16 -9.74
C LYS A 80 1.01 10.01 -10.40
N GLU A 81 0.91 10.21 -11.72
CA GLU A 81 1.81 11.10 -12.47
C GLU A 81 1.65 12.55 -11.98
N ILE A 82 2.76 13.20 -11.63
CA ILE A 82 2.81 14.63 -11.29
C ILE A 82 3.59 15.45 -12.32
N GLY A 83 4.40 14.78 -13.13
CA GLY A 83 5.11 15.42 -14.22
C GLY A 83 5.75 14.39 -15.13
N LYS A 84 5.96 14.78 -16.38
CA LYS A 84 6.62 13.97 -17.39
C LYS A 84 7.42 14.85 -18.32
N GLN A 85 8.63 14.41 -18.65
CA GLN A 85 9.49 15.05 -19.64
C GLN A 85 9.96 14.00 -20.64
N GLN A 86 9.89 14.33 -21.93
CA GLN A 86 10.42 13.50 -23.01
C GLN A 86 11.66 14.17 -23.62
N GLY A 87 12.59 13.35 -24.10
CA GLY A 87 13.90 13.78 -24.56
C GLY A 87 14.93 13.87 -23.44
N GLY A 88 16.20 14.04 -23.83
CA GLY A 88 17.30 14.20 -22.88
C GLY A 88 17.17 15.48 -22.05
N MET A 89 17.52 15.37 -20.78
CA MET A 89 17.71 16.52 -19.88
C MET A 89 19.16 16.57 -19.42
N SER A 90 19.66 17.75 -19.09
CA SER A 90 20.89 17.92 -18.31
C SER A 90 20.65 17.58 -16.84
N ALA A 91 21.71 17.26 -16.08
CA ALA A 91 21.58 16.98 -14.65
C ALA A 91 20.92 18.13 -13.88
N LYS A 92 21.27 19.38 -14.20
CA LYS A 92 20.65 20.57 -13.62
C LYS A 92 19.13 20.60 -13.82
N GLN A 93 18.66 20.35 -15.05
CA GLN A 93 17.23 20.34 -15.37
C GLN A 93 16.48 19.24 -14.63
N VAL A 94 17.07 18.04 -14.49
CA VAL A 94 16.46 16.95 -13.73
C VAL A 94 16.33 17.32 -12.25
N ILE A 95 17.38 17.89 -11.65
CA ILE A 95 17.39 18.31 -10.25
C ILE A 95 16.34 19.40 -9.99
N GLU A 96 16.24 20.39 -10.89
CA GLU A 96 15.22 21.44 -10.80
C GLU A 96 13.81 20.84 -10.84
N LYS A 97 13.56 19.90 -11.75
CA LYS A 97 12.27 19.19 -11.84
C LYS A 97 11.98 18.32 -10.61
N MET A 98 13.00 17.68 -10.02
CA MET A 98 12.84 16.96 -8.76
C MET A 98 12.46 17.90 -7.62
N ALA A 99 13.10 19.07 -7.51
CA ALA A 99 12.75 20.06 -6.49
C ALA A 99 11.33 20.64 -6.67
N GLU A 100 10.86 20.80 -7.92
CA GLU A 100 9.46 21.14 -8.22
C GLU A 100 8.52 20.01 -7.78
N ALA A 101 8.86 18.77 -8.11
CA ALA A 101 8.08 17.59 -7.77
C ALA A 101 8.00 17.35 -6.25
N GLU A 102 9.08 17.63 -5.51
CA GLU A 102 9.13 17.56 -4.04
C GLU A 102 8.10 18.46 -3.35
N LYS A 103 7.81 19.63 -3.92
CA LYS A 103 6.76 20.52 -3.41
C LYS A 103 5.37 19.90 -3.50
N VAL A 104 5.17 18.94 -4.41
CA VAL A 104 3.90 18.24 -4.64
C VAL A 104 3.83 16.93 -3.84
N VAL A 105 4.90 16.12 -3.85
CA VAL A 105 4.89 14.83 -3.15
C VAL A 105 4.98 14.98 -1.63
N GLY A 106 5.46 16.13 -1.14
CA GLY A 106 5.57 16.42 0.28
C GLY A 106 6.78 15.74 0.92
N PRO A 107 6.79 15.58 2.26
CA PRO A 107 7.90 14.93 2.95
C PRO A 107 8.05 13.49 2.45
N GLY A 108 9.29 13.10 2.17
CA GLY A 108 9.61 11.74 1.75
C GLY A 108 9.53 10.74 2.91
N LEU A 109 9.26 9.49 2.58
CA LEU A 109 9.46 8.36 3.49
C LEU A 109 10.89 7.85 3.35
N ASP A 110 11.50 7.42 4.45
CA ASP A 110 12.70 6.60 4.36
C ASP A 110 12.38 5.24 3.72
N SER A 111 13.41 4.57 3.19
CA SER A 111 13.25 3.32 2.44
C SER A 111 12.61 2.21 3.28
N ASP A 112 12.97 2.11 4.56
CA ASP A 112 12.48 1.04 5.44
C ASP A 112 10.99 1.25 5.74
N SER A 113 10.59 2.50 6.04
CA SER A 113 9.19 2.87 6.21
C SER A 113 8.37 2.64 4.94
N TYR A 114 8.93 2.94 3.76
CA TYR A 114 8.27 2.71 2.48
C TYR A 114 8.02 1.22 2.22
N VAL A 115 9.05 0.38 2.37
CA VAL A 115 8.94 -1.08 2.19
C VAL A 115 7.96 -1.67 3.20
N TYR A 116 8.05 -1.27 4.47
CA TYR A 116 7.12 -1.69 5.52
C TYR A 116 5.66 -1.39 5.14
N LEU A 117 5.38 -0.17 4.69
CA LEU A 117 4.03 0.25 4.30
C LEU A 117 3.50 -0.54 3.10
N LEU A 118 4.35 -0.74 2.08
CA LEU A 118 4.01 -1.49 0.88
C LEU A 118 3.62 -2.94 1.22
N GLU A 119 4.45 -3.63 1.99
CA GLU A 119 4.23 -5.02 2.37
C GLU A 119 3.00 -5.19 3.27
N LYS A 120 2.84 -4.32 4.29
CA LYS A 120 1.72 -4.42 5.23
C LYS A 120 0.39 -4.09 4.58
N LEU A 121 0.35 -3.12 3.68
CA LEU A 121 -0.88 -2.77 2.98
C LEU A 121 -1.30 -3.91 2.04
N ALA A 122 -0.37 -4.43 1.23
CA ALA A 122 -0.64 -5.55 0.34
C ALA A 122 -1.08 -6.82 1.09
N ALA A 123 -0.44 -7.12 2.23
CA ALA A 123 -0.84 -8.22 3.09
C ALA A 123 -2.24 -8.00 3.70
N GLY A 124 -2.57 -6.76 4.10
CA GLY A 124 -3.88 -6.40 4.61
C GLY A 124 -4.97 -6.57 3.56
N GLU A 125 -4.72 -6.09 2.34
CA GLU A 125 -5.65 -6.22 1.22
C GLU A 125 -5.91 -7.70 0.89
N LYS A 126 -4.85 -8.51 0.87
CA LYS A 126 -4.95 -9.95 0.70
C LYS A 126 -5.72 -10.62 1.83
N ALA A 127 -5.45 -10.29 3.09
CA ALA A 127 -6.15 -10.84 4.23
C ALA A 127 -7.66 -10.50 4.19
N THR A 128 -8.02 -9.28 3.78
CA THR A 128 -9.41 -8.88 3.53
C THR A 128 -10.05 -9.76 2.45
N ALA A 129 -9.38 -9.92 1.30
CA ALA A 129 -9.90 -10.72 0.19
C ALA A 129 -10.05 -12.21 0.55
N ASP A 130 -9.15 -12.75 1.36
CA ASP A 130 -9.18 -14.15 1.83
C ASP A 130 -10.18 -14.36 3.00
N GLY A 131 -10.91 -13.32 3.44
CA GLY A 131 -11.85 -13.40 4.57
C GLY A 131 -11.19 -13.54 5.94
N LYS A 132 -9.87 -13.30 6.04
CA LYS A 132 -9.11 -13.37 7.30
C LYS A 132 -9.22 -12.06 8.08
N VAL A 133 -10.44 -11.74 8.53
CA VAL A 133 -10.78 -10.42 9.10
C VAL A 133 -9.86 -9.99 10.23
N LYS A 134 -9.57 -10.88 11.19
CA LYS A 134 -8.68 -10.56 12.32
C LYS A 134 -7.28 -10.13 11.85
N GLU A 135 -6.71 -10.87 10.90
CA GLU A 135 -5.38 -10.58 10.35
C GLU A 135 -5.37 -9.23 9.63
N ALA A 136 -6.41 -8.95 8.84
CA ALA A 136 -6.56 -7.67 8.16
C ALA A 136 -6.65 -6.49 9.14
N VAL A 137 -7.47 -6.62 10.19
CA VAL A 137 -7.60 -5.61 11.26
C VAL A 137 -6.25 -5.36 11.94
N ASP A 138 -5.53 -6.42 12.31
CA ASP A 138 -4.21 -6.31 12.96
C ASP A 138 -3.19 -5.59 12.06
N LEU A 139 -3.20 -5.87 10.75
CA LEU A 139 -2.30 -5.24 9.78
C LEU A 139 -2.59 -3.75 9.59
N TYR A 140 -3.85 -3.37 9.35
CA TYR A 140 -4.23 -1.96 9.16
C TYR A 140 -4.05 -1.15 10.45
N ALA A 141 -4.49 -1.68 11.61
CA ALA A 141 -4.26 -1.03 12.89
C ALA A 141 -2.76 -0.90 13.22
N GLY A 142 -1.95 -1.87 12.80
CA GLY A 142 -0.49 -1.83 12.90
C GLY A 142 0.12 -0.67 12.12
N ILE A 143 -0.30 -0.48 10.86
CA ILE A 143 0.11 0.66 10.03
C ILE A 143 -0.24 1.99 10.72
N LEU A 144 -1.49 2.15 11.14
CA LEU A 144 -1.96 3.38 11.79
C LEU A 144 -1.16 3.69 13.05
N LYS A 145 -0.87 2.68 13.89
CA LYS A 145 -0.08 2.85 15.10
C LYS A 145 1.38 3.22 14.80
N ALA A 146 2.01 2.53 13.85
CA ALA A 146 3.42 2.75 13.52
C ALA A 146 3.65 4.12 12.87
N MET A 147 2.70 4.59 12.05
CA MET A 147 2.87 5.75 11.20
C MET A 147 2.05 6.99 11.62
N ALA A 148 1.31 6.92 12.74
CA ALA A 148 0.42 8.01 13.21
C ALA A 148 1.07 9.40 13.26
N LYS A 149 2.38 9.46 13.54
CA LYS A 149 3.12 10.71 13.70
C LYS A 149 3.96 11.07 12.47
N ASN A 150 3.95 10.25 11.42
CA ASN A 150 4.74 10.47 10.23
C ASN A 150 3.90 11.18 9.14
N PRO A 151 4.08 12.49 8.91
CA PRO A 151 3.30 13.21 7.91
C PRO A 151 3.54 12.70 6.48
N ALA A 152 4.70 12.09 6.20
CA ALA A 152 5.01 11.48 4.90
C ALA A 152 4.19 10.22 4.62
N ALA A 153 3.68 9.57 5.68
CA ALA A 153 2.86 8.37 5.57
C ALA A 153 1.36 8.67 5.43
N LYS A 154 0.95 9.95 5.37
CA LYS A 154 -0.46 10.36 5.46
C LYS A 154 -1.37 9.60 4.48
N SER A 155 -1.05 9.58 3.20
CA SER A 155 -1.86 8.89 2.18
C SER A 155 -1.96 7.38 2.42
N TRP A 156 -0.91 6.76 2.97
CA TRP A 156 -0.91 5.34 3.34
C TRP A 156 -1.78 5.08 4.58
N THR A 157 -1.68 5.93 5.59
CA THR A 157 -2.53 5.83 6.79
C THR A 157 -4.00 6.09 6.46
N GLU A 158 -4.31 6.99 5.53
CA GLU A 158 -5.69 7.21 5.06
C GLU A 158 -6.25 5.97 4.34
N LYS A 159 -5.45 5.31 3.49
CA LYS A 159 -5.85 4.04 2.85
C LYS A 159 -6.10 2.93 3.89
N ALA A 160 -5.18 2.76 4.83
CA ALA A 160 -5.32 1.76 5.90
C ALA A 160 -6.55 2.05 6.79
N GLN A 161 -6.79 3.32 7.12
CA GLN A 161 -7.97 3.74 7.88
C GLN A 161 -9.26 3.43 7.12
N GLY A 162 -9.34 3.79 5.84
CA GLY A 162 -10.52 3.51 5.02
C GLY A 162 -10.84 2.01 4.92
N ALA A 163 -9.81 1.17 4.76
CA ALA A 163 -9.98 -0.29 4.77
C ALA A 163 -10.44 -0.82 6.13
N LEU A 164 -9.87 -0.31 7.23
CA LEU A 164 -10.29 -0.66 8.59
C LEU A 164 -11.74 -0.25 8.87
N ASP A 165 -12.15 0.95 8.43
CA ASP A 165 -13.51 1.45 8.60
C ASP A 165 -14.53 0.56 7.89
N GLN A 166 -14.22 0.09 6.68
CA GLN A 166 -15.08 -0.87 5.96
C GLN A 166 -15.25 -2.18 6.73
N LEU A 167 -14.18 -2.72 7.31
CA LEU A 167 -14.24 -3.92 8.15
C LEU A 167 -15.09 -3.68 9.41
N VAL A 168 -14.95 -2.49 10.03
CA VAL A 168 -15.73 -2.08 11.20
C VAL A 168 -17.22 -1.95 10.87
N GLU A 169 -17.58 -1.38 9.72
CA GLU A 169 -18.99 -1.33 9.28
C GLU A 169 -19.56 -2.74 9.07
N GLY A 170 -18.80 -3.67 8.50
CA GLY A 170 -19.19 -5.08 8.41
C GLY A 170 -19.40 -5.74 9.79
N ALA A 171 -18.57 -5.39 10.78
CA ALA A 171 -18.74 -5.85 12.15
C ALA A 171 -20.01 -5.28 12.82
N LYS A 172 -20.35 -4.00 12.57
CA LYS A 172 -21.61 -3.40 13.05
C LYS A 172 -22.82 -4.11 12.47
N GLY A 173 -22.78 -4.50 11.19
CA GLY A 173 -23.80 -5.34 10.56
C GLY A 173 -24.01 -6.66 11.31
N ARG A 174 -22.92 -7.36 11.65
CA ARG A 174 -23.00 -8.61 12.44
C ARG A 174 -23.57 -8.41 13.84
N ILE A 175 -23.30 -7.27 14.49
CA ILE A 175 -23.93 -6.94 15.77
C ILE A 175 -25.44 -6.75 15.59
N ALA A 176 -25.88 -6.06 14.54
CA ALA A 176 -27.30 -5.90 14.22
C ALA A 176 -27.98 -7.26 13.94
N ASP A 177 -27.32 -8.14 13.19
CA ASP A 177 -27.81 -9.51 12.94
C ASP A 177 -27.90 -10.32 14.24
N ALA A 178 -26.97 -10.12 15.17
CA ALA A 178 -27.03 -10.75 16.48
C ALA A 178 -28.22 -10.26 17.32
N VAL A 179 -28.52 -8.96 17.25
CA VAL A 179 -29.72 -8.39 17.90
C VAL A 179 -30.99 -8.98 17.28
N ALA A 180 -31.09 -9.07 15.95
CA ALA A 180 -32.23 -9.69 15.29
C ALA A 180 -32.38 -11.18 15.66
N ALA A 181 -31.27 -11.93 15.74
CA ALA A 181 -31.28 -13.32 16.17
C ALA A 181 -31.76 -13.47 17.62
N LYS A 182 -31.31 -12.59 18.52
CA LYS A 182 -31.79 -12.50 19.91
C LYS A 182 -33.29 -12.27 19.97
N ASP A 183 -33.81 -11.32 19.20
CA ASP A 183 -35.24 -10.96 19.19
C ASP A 183 -36.11 -12.10 18.63
N ALA A 184 -35.56 -12.90 17.71
CA ALA A 184 -36.17 -14.14 17.24
C ALA A 184 -36.05 -15.33 18.22
N GLY A 185 -35.37 -15.15 19.36
CA GLY A 185 -35.14 -16.19 20.36
C GLY A 185 -34.04 -17.19 20.03
N ASP A 186 -33.21 -16.91 19.01
CA ASP A 186 -32.02 -17.66 18.63
C ASP A 186 -30.77 -17.09 19.32
N PHE A 187 -30.68 -17.34 20.63
CA PHE A 187 -29.58 -16.87 21.47
C PHE A 187 -28.23 -17.49 21.11
N ALA A 188 -28.22 -18.71 20.56
CA ALA A 188 -26.99 -19.40 20.15
C ALA A 188 -26.32 -18.65 19.00
N LYS A 189 -27.08 -18.36 17.93
CA LYS A 189 -26.61 -17.57 16.80
C LYS A 189 -26.20 -16.16 17.20
N ALA A 190 -26.99 -15.50 18.05
CA ALA A 190 -26.67 -14.16 18.54
C ALA A 190 -25.29 -14.14 19.24
N LYS A 191 -25.04 -15.09 20.15
CA LYS A 191 -23.75 -15.20 20.86
C LYS A 191 -22.60 -15.56 19.93
N GLU A 192 -22.82 -16.44 18.95
CA GLU A 192 -21.79 -16.80 17.96
C GLU A 192 -21.32 -15.57 17.17
N LEU A 193 -22.27 -14.80 16.63
CA LEU A 193 -21.98 -13.57 15.88
C LEU A 193 -21.19 -12.57 16.73
N LEU A 194 -21.62 -12.33 17.98
CA LEU A 194 -20.95 -11.38 18.87
C LEU A 194 -19.54 -11.85 19.28
N LYS A 195 -19.35 -13.15 19.55
CA LYS A 195 -18.02 -13.72 19.84
C LYS A 195 -17.06 -13.56 18.67
N SER A 196 -17.54 -13.72 17.43
CA SER A 196 -16.72 -13.50 16.24
C SER A 196 -16.21 -12.05 16.19
N VAL A 197 -17.10 -11.06 16.40
CA VAL A 197 -16.74 -9.63 16.41
C VAL A 197 -15.77 -9.30 17.55
N GLN A 198 -16.02 -9.79 18.77
CA GLN A 198 -15.12 -9.60 19.92
C GLN A 198 -13.69 -10.11 19.64
N THR A 199 -13.59 -11.26 18.97
CA THR A 199 -12.31 -11.91 18.70
C THR A 199 -11.55 -11.24 17.55
N GLU A 200 -12.25 -10.92 16.47
CA GLU A 200 -11.65 -10.34 15.26
C GLU A 200 -11.28 -8.87 15.42
N PHE A 201 -12.04 -8.11 16.21
CA PHE A 201 -11.87 -6.66 16.38
C PHE A 201 -11.30 -6.30 17.75
N LYS A 202 -10.57 -7.22 18.38
CA LYS A 202 -9.99 -7.00 19.71
C LYS A 202 -9.18 -5.70 19.76
N GLY A 203 -9.50 -4.83 20.72
CA GLY A 203 -8.86 -3.53 20.88
C GLY A 203 -9.48 -2.39 20.06
N GLN A 204 -10.42 -2.70 19.15
CA GLN A 204 -11.21 -1.70 18.43
C GLN A 204 -12.48 -1.34 19.21
N PRO A 205 -13.07 -0.13 18.99
CA PRO A 205 -14.32 0.28 19.62
C PRO A 205 -15.48 -0.70 19.40
N VAL A 206 -15.61 -1.26 18.19
CA VAL A 206 -16.72 -2.16 17.83
C VAL A 206 -16.72 -3.47 18.64
N ALA A 207 -15.57 -3.92 19.15
CA ALA A 207 -15.53 -5.07 20.06
C ALA A 207 -16.19 -4.76 21.41
N LYS A 208 -16.07 -3.52 21.91
CA LYS A 208 -16.76 -3.09 23.14
C LYS A 208 -18.28 -3.00 22.94
N ASP A 209 -18.71 -2.64 21.73
CA ASP A 209 -20.13 -2.63 21.40
C ASP A 209 -20.68 -4.06 21.33
N ALA A 210 -19.89 -5.00 20.80
CA ALA A 210 -20.20 -6.42 20.85
C ALA A 210 -20.24 -6.97 22.30
N ASP A 211 -19.35 -6.53 23.20
CA ASP A 211 -19.39 -6.89 24.63
C ASP A 211 -20.71 -6.47 25.30
N LYS A 212 -21.18 -5.24 25.01
CA LYS A 212 -22.45 -4.74 25.54
C LYS A 212 -23.63 -5.57 25.02
N ALA A 213 -23.69 -5.78 23.71
CA ALA A 213 -24.72 -6.60 23.10
C ALA A 213 -24.71 -8.04 23.65
N MET A 214 -23.53 -8.61 23.93
CA MET A 214 -23.39 -9.95 24.53
C MET A 214 -24.02 -10.04 25.91
N ALA A 215 -23.85 -8.99 26.73
CA ALA A 215 -24.47 -8.90 28.05
C ALA A 215 -26.01 -8.87 27.95
N GLU A 216 -26.56 -8.11 26.99
CA GLU A 216 -28.00 -8.04 26.75
C GLU A 216 -28.57 -9.39 26.27
N VAL A 217 -27.90 -10.05 25.32
CA VAL A 217 -28.29 -11.39 24.83
C VAL A 217 -28.32 -12.39 25.98
N THR A 218 -27.30 -12.35 26.85
CA THR A 218 -27.21 -13.26 28.00
C THR A 218 -28.30 -12.98 29.05
N ALA A 219 -28.65 -11.72 29.28
CA ALA A 219 -29.74 -11.35 30.18
C ALA A 219 -31.11 -11.79 29.63
N ALA A 220 -31.35 -11.58 28.33
CA ALA A 220 -32.58 -11.97 27.66
C ALA A 220 -32.79 -13.50 27.64
N GLU A 221 -31.73 -14.28 27.38
CA GLU A 221 -31.77 -15.74 27.40
C GLU A 221 -32.16 -16.27 28.79
N LYS A 222 -31.53 -15.73 29.85
CA LYS A 222 -31.87 -16.08 31.24
C LYS A 222 -33.33 -15.75 31.56
N ALA A 223 -33.83 -14.60 31.12
CA ALA A 223 -35.22 -14.20 31.32
C ALA A 223 -36.21 -15.10 30.57
N ALA A 224 -35.81 -15.65 29.43
CA ALA A 224 -36.61 -16.61 28.65
C ALA A 224 -36.62 -18.04 29.24
N GLY A 225 -35.95 -18.29 30.37
CA GLY A 225 -35.91 -19.59 31.02
C GLY A 225 -35.12 -20.66 30.27
N LYS A 226 -34.35 -20.28 29.25
CA LYS A 226 -33.44 -21.19 28.53
C LYS A 226 -32.07 -21.15 29.24
N LYS A 227 -31.65 -22.29 29.78
CA LYS A 227 -30.30 -22.48 30.36
C LYS A 227 -29.39 -23.18 29.35
#